data_AF-A0A9P5UVZ8-F1
#
_entry.id   AF-A0A9P5UVZ8-F1
#
_cell.length_a   1.000
_cell.length_b   1.000
_cell.length_c   1.000
_cell.angle_alpha   90.00
_cell.angle_beta   90.00
_cell.angle_gamma   90.00
#
_symmetry.space_group_name_H-M   'P 1'
#
loop_
_entity.id
_entity.type
_entity.pdbx_description
1 polymer ?
#
loop_
_entity_poly.entity_id
_entity_poly.type
_entity_poly.pdbx_seq_one_letter_code
_entity_poly.pdbx_strand_id
1 'polypeptide(L)'
;MASQHILHNTQDFDKFLKERPAPEELVEKNILKDPKIAPALQQQAEDLKKSQLEDALNSKLEHRPPASELIDHNILHESSVAPGLQRQAEELKRSQLEDKLAAKIETRPRPSELVEQHILHESEVDPALQD
;
A
#
# COMPACT_ATOMS: atom_id res chain seq x y z
N MET A 1 0.44 58.86 -25.11
CA MET A 1 0.36 57.78 -24.10
C MET A 1 -0.34 56.52 -24.61
N ALA A 2 -1.49 56.61 -25.30
CA ALA A 2 -2.21 55.43 -25.82
C ALA A 2 -1.38 54.50 -26.75
N SER A 3 -0.58 55.05 -27.68
CA SER A 3 0.24 54.23 -28.58
C SER A 3 1.38 53.47 -27.89
N GLN A 4 1.94 54.01 -26.80
CA GLN A 4 2.98 53.32 -26.01
C GLN A 4 2.39 52.11 -25.28
N HIS A 5 1.17 52.28 -24.75
CA HIS A 5 0.46 51.24 -24.02
C HIS A 5 0.02 50.08 -24.93
N ILE A 6 -0.38 50.39 -26.17
CA ILE A 6 -0.72 49.38 -27.18
C ILE A 6 0.52 48.54 -27.54
N LEU A 7 1.67 49.20 -27.76
CA LEU A 7 2.92 48.52 -28.06
C LEU A 7 3.38 47.61 -26.92
N HIS A 8 3.30 48.07 -25.67
CA HIS A 8 3.64 47.25 -24.51
C HIS A 8 2.74 46.02 -24.43
N ASN A 9 1.43 46.20 -24.63
CA ASN A 9 0.47 45.12 -24.58
C ASN A 9 0.71 44.07 -25.69
N THR A 10 1.14 44.48 -26.88
CA THR A 10 1.54 43.55 -27.95
C THR A 10 2.82 42.78 -27.60
N GLN A 11 3.79 43.43 -26.96
CA GLN A 11 5.03 42.78 -26.53
C GLN A 11 4.79 41.75 -25.42
N ASP A 12 3.94 42.09 -24.45
CA ASP A 12 3.53 41.18 -23.37
C ASP A 12 2.73 40.00 -23.92
N PHE A 13 1.82 40.24 -24.86
CA PHE A 13 1.04 39.18 -25.50
C PHE A 13 1.91 38.17 -26.26
N ASP A 14 2.88 38.65 -27.05
CA ASP A 14 3.83 37.79 -27.75
C ASP A 14 4.69 36.96 -26.79
N LYS A 15 5.04 37.52 -25.63
CA LYS A 15 5.73 36.79 -24.58
C LYS A 15 4.86 35.66 -24.02
N PHE A 16 3.59 35.93 -23.68
CA PHE A 16 2.68 34.91 -23.15
C PHE A 16 2.36 33.81 -24.14
N LEU A 17 2.32 34.11 -25.45
CA LEU A 17 2.14 33.08 -26.47
C LEU A 17 3.34 32.13 -26.58
N LYS A 18 4.56 32.63 -26.39
CA LYS A 18 5.78 31.81 -26.37
C LYS A 18 5.87 30.93 -25.12
N GLU A 19 5.40 31.46 -23.99
CA GLU A 19 5.38 30.76 -22.70
C GLU A 19 4.12 29.89 -22.51
N ARG A 20 3.26 29.79 -23.52
CA ARG A 20 1.99 29.04 -23.43
C ARG A 20 2.27 27.54 -23.24
N PRO A 21 1.70 26.91 -22.19
CA PRO A 21 1.79 25.47 -21.99
C PRO A 21 1.15 24.68 -23.15
N ALA A 22 1.68 23.48 -23.40
CA ALA A 22 1.08 22.55 -24.35
C ALA A 22 -0.33 22.14 -23.88
N PRO A 23 -1.30 21.91 -24.80
CA PRO A 23 -2.65 21.53 -24.42
C PRO A 23 -2.70 20.21 -23.64
N GLU A 24 -1.78 19.28 -23.90
CA GLU A 24 -1.63 18.03 -23.14
C GLU A 24 -1.30 18.31 -21.67
N GLU A 25 -0.40 19.26 -21.42
CA GLU A 25 0.02 19.66 -20.08
C GLU A 25 -1.13 20.28 -19.28
N LEU A 26 -2.03 20.99 -19.97
CA LEU A 26 -3.24 21.55 -19.36
C LEU A 26 -4.27 20.47 -19.01
N VAL A 27 -4.33 19.39 -19.79
CA VAL A 27 -5.19 18.22 -19.50
C VAL A 27 -4.67 17.47 -18.28
N GLU A 28 -3.36 17.22 -18.20
CA GLU A 28 -2.74 16.56 -17.04
C GLU A 28 -2.97 17.35 -15.74
N LYS A 29 -2.88 18.69 -15.81
CA LYS A 29 -3.17 19.58 -14.69
C LYS A 29 -4.68 19.74 -14.41
N ASN A 30 -5.54 19.02 -15.14
CA ASN A 30 -7.01 19.11 -15.05
C ASN A 30 -7.57 20.52 -15.29
N ILE A 31 -6.83 21.38 -15.99
CA ILE A 31 -7.28 22.72 -16.40
C ILE A 31 -8.15 22.61 -17.65
N LEU A 32 -7.69 21.86 -18.65
CA LEU A 32 -8.44 21.55 -19.86
C LEU A 32 -9.07 20.16 -19.71
N LYS A 33 -10.35 20.04 -20.07
CA LYS A 33 -11.02 18.73 -20.15
C LYS A 33 -10.54 17.97 -21.39
N ASP A 34 -10.83 16.66 -21.44
CA ASP A 34 -10.38 15.81 -22.55
C ASP A 34 -10.75 16.44 -23.91
N PRO A 35 -9.74 16.86 -24.72
CA PRO A 35 -9.97 17.57 -25.97
C PRO A 35 -10.61 16.69 -27.03
N LYS A 36 -10.66 15.36 -26.82
CA LYS A 36 -11.35 14.42 -27.71
C LYS A 36 -12.87 14.51 -27.58
N ILE A 37 -13.38 14.97 -26.44
CA ILE A 37 -14.81 15.09 -26.18
C ILE A 37 -15.26 16.48 -26.62
N ALA A 38 -16.32 16.51 -27.45
CA ALA A 38 -16.92 17.75 -27.89
C ALA A 38 -17.32 18.63 -26.69
N PRO A 39 -17.07 19.96 -26.69
CA PRO A 39 -17.33 20.83 -25.55
C PRO A 39 -18.74 20.72 -24.97
N ALA A 40 -19.75 20.52 -25.82
CA ALA A 40 -21.15 20.36 -25.41
C ALA A 40 -21.43 19.06 -24.61
N LEU A 41 -20.61 18.02 -24.78
CA LEU A 41 -20.78 16.71 -24.14
C LEU A 41 -19.88 16.53 -22.91
N GLN A 42 -18.96 17.46 -22.64
CA GLN A 42 -18.00 17.32 -21.54
C GLN A 42 -18.70 17.14 -20.20
N GLN A 43 -19.73 17.93 -19.91
CA GLN A 43 -20.49 17.82 -18.68
C GLN A 43 -21.15 16.44 -18.53
N GLN A 44 -21.87 15.99 -19.56
CA GLN A 44 -22.55 14.68 -19.53
C GLN A 44 -21.57 13.52 -19.39
N ALA A 45 -20.41 13.62 -20.03
CA ALA A 45 -19.35 12.61 -19.89
C ALA A 45 -18.77 12.57 -18.47
N GLU A 46 -18.62 13.72 -17.81
CA GLU A 46 -18.19 13.79 -16.40
C GLU A 46 -19.25 13.24 -15.45
N ASP A 47 -20.52 13.58 -15.66
CA ASP A 47 -21.63 13.07 -14.87
C ASP A 47 -21.74 11.55 -14.97
N LEU A 48 -21.57 11.00 -16.18
CA LEU A 48 -21.54 9.54 -16.39
C LEU A 48 -20.37 8.89 -15.65
N LYS A 49 -19.15 9.45 -15.78
CA LYS A 49 -17.96 8.95 -15.07
C LYS A 49 -18.17 8.97 -13.57
N LYS A 50 -18.78 10.03 -13.04
CA LYS A 50 -19.11 10.16 -11.62
C LYS A 50 -20.12 9.11 -11.18
N SER A 51 -21.22 8.94 -11.90
CA SER A 51 -22.23 7.91 -11.60
C SER A 51 -21.62 6.51 -11.60
N GLN A 52 -20.81 6.18 -12.60
CA GLN A 52 -20.12 4.89 -12.67
C GLN A 52 -19.17 4.67 -11.48
N LEU A 53 -18.46 5.71 -11.04
CA LEU A 53 -17.59 5.65 -9.87
C LEU A 53 -18.41 5.46 -8.58
N GLU A 54 -19.54 6.15 -8.45
CA GLU A 54 -20.46 6.03 -7.32
C GLU A 54 -21.02 4.61 -7.22
N ASP A 55 -21.52 4.05 -8.33
CA ASP A 55 -22.04 2.68 -8.38
C ASP A 55 -20.97 1.65 -8.00
N ALA A 56 -19.76 1.80 -8.57
CA ALA A 56 -18.64 0.91 -8.28
C ALA A 56 -18.18 1.02 -6.82
N LEU A 57 -18.19 2.23 -6.24
CA LEU A 57 -17.85 2.45 -4.84
C LEU A 57 -18.89 1.84 -3.92
N ASN A 58 -20.18 2.06 -4.19
CA ASN A 58 -21.28 1.50 -3.42
C ASN A 58 -21.20 -0.03 -3.39
N SER A 59 -20.99 -0.68 -4.54
CA SER A 59 -20.81 -2.12 -4.62
C SER A 59 -19.62 -2.62 -3.76
N LYS A 60 -18.49 -1.91 -3.76
CA LYS A 60 -17.32 -2.26 -2.93
C LYS A 60 -17.56 -2.04 -1.44
N LEU A 61 -18.34 -1.03 -1.08
CA LEU A 61 -18.70 -0.75 0.31
C LEU A 61 -19.67 -1.79 0.87
N GLU A 62 -20.63 -2.25 0.06
CA GLU A 62 -21.56 -3.33 0.42
C GLU A 62 -20.84 -4.65 0.70
N HIS A 63 -19.80 -4.97 -0.07
CA HIS A 63 -19.00 -6.18 0.09
C HIS A 63 -17.73 -5.97 0.91
N ARG A 64 -17.68 -4.93 1.75
CA ARG A 64 -16.50 -4.62 2.55
C ARG A 64 -16.30 -5.68 3.65
N PRO A 65 -15.17 -6.41 3.68
CA PRO A 65 -14.92 -7.41 4.72
C PRO A 65 -14.71 -6.75 6.09
N PRO A 66 -15.10 -7.41 7.19
CA PRO A 66 -14.83 -6.95 8.54
C PRO A 66 -13.33 -7.07 8.87
N ALA A 67 -12.89 -6.31 9.87
CA ALA A 67 -11.49 -6.32 10.30
C ALA A 67 -11.02 -7.70 10.81
N SER A 68 -11.92 -8.49 11.41
CA SER A 68 -11.62 -9.86 11.87
C SER A 68 -11.23 -10.78 10.71
N GLU A 69 -11.96 -10.74 9.59
CA GLU A 69 -11.63 -11.52 8.40
C GLU A 69 -10.26 -11.14 7.84
N LEU A 70 -9.92 -9.84 7.85
CA LEU A 70 -8.60 -9.38 7.44
C LEU A 70 -7.47 -9.86 8.37
N ILE A 71 -7.76 -10.05 9.67
CA ILE A 71 -6.81 -10.62 10.64
C ILE A 71 -6.63 -12.12 10.40
N ASP A 72 -7.73 -12.85 10.18
CA ASP A 72 -7.69 -14.28 9.89
C ASP A 72 -6.92 -14.59 8.61
N HIS A 73 -7.03 -13.73 7.59
CA HIS A 73 -6.25 -13.81 6.36
C HIS A 73 -4.82 -13.24 6.48
N ASN A 74 -4.40 -12.81 7.67
CA ASN A 74 -3.09 -12.21 7.96
C ASN A 74 -2.75 -11.01 7.05
N ILE A 75 -3.78 -10.24 6.66
CA ILE A 75 -3.64 -8.96 5.94
C ILE A 75 -3.47 -7.82 6.95
N LEU A 76 -4.23 -7.86 8.04
CA LEU A 76 -4.10 -6.94 9.17
C LEU A 76 -3.55 -7.72 10.37
N HIS A 77 -2.60 -7.16 11.10
CA HIS A 77 -2.13 -7.78 12.34
C HIS A 77 -3.02 -7.35 13.51
N GLU A 78 -3.41 -8.31 14.34
CA GLU A 78 -4.11 -8.03 15.59
C GLU A 78 -3.15 -7.29 16.55
N SER A 79 -3.41 -6.01 16.78
CA SER A 79 -2.55 -5.16 17.59
C SER A 79 -3.35 -4.10 18.32
N SER A 80 -3.08 -3.95 19.61
CA SER A 80 -3.59 -2.85 20.44
C SER A 80 -2.75 -1.57 20.27
N VAL A 81 -1.72 -1.60 19.43
CA VAL A 81 -0.78 -0.50 19.23
C VAL A 81 -1.28 0.42 18.11
N ALA A 82 -1.02 1.72 18.25
CA ALA A 82 -1.39 2.72 17.25
C ALA A 82 -0.84 2.37 15.85
N PRO A 83 -1.57 2.69 14.75
CA PRO A 83 -1.19 2.28 13.38
C PRO A 83 0.23 2.65 12.97
N GLY A 84 0.73 3.82 13.38
CA GLY A 84 2.09 4.27 13.05
C GLY A 84 3.22 3.46 13.70
N LEU A 85 2.91 2.68 14.76
CA LEU A 85 3.89 1.92 15.53
C LEU A 85 3.77 0.40 15.33
N GLN A 86 2.74 -0.08 14.62
CA GLN A 86 2.50 -1.52 14.42
C GLN A 86 3.73 -2.24 13.85
N ARG A 87 4.36 -1.64 12.84
CA ARG A 87 5.59 -2.19 12.22
C ARG A 87 6.72 -2.37 13.23
N GLN A 88 6.99 -1.37 14.04
CA GLN A 88 8.07 -1.43 15.04
C GLN A 88 7.75 -2.45 16.14
N ALA A 89 6.48 -2.54 16.54
CA ALA A 89 6.03 -3.53 17.51
C ALA A 89 6.16 -4.97 16.97
N GLU A 90 5.83 -5.20 15.70
CA GLU A 90 6.00 -6.49 15.03
C GLU A 90 7.47 -6.89 14.92
N GLU A 91 8.33 -5.95 14.52
CA GLU A 91 9.77 -6.17 14.43
C GLU A 91 10.36 -6.53 15.79
N LEU A 92 9.99 -5.80 16.84
CA LEU A 92 10.40 -6.12 18.21
C LEU A 92 9.88 -7.49 18.65
N LYS A 93 8.60 -7.80 18.40
CA LYS A 93 8.00 -9.09 18.75
C LYS A 93 8.75 -10.24 18.06
N ARG A 94 9.13 -10.05 16.79
CA ARG A 94 9.89 -11.02 16.02
C ARG A 94 11.29 -11.23 16.60
N SER A 95 12.04 -10.16 16.86
CA SER A 95 13.39 -10.25 17.46
C SER A 95 13.34 -10.94 18.83
N GLN A 96 12.38 -10.58 19.68
CA GLN A 96 12.18 -11.25 20.97
C GLN A 96 11.86 -12.75 20.82
N LEU A 97 11.12 -13.13 19.78
CA LEU A 97 10.81 -14.52 19.51
C LEU A 97 12.05 -15.29 19.02
N GLU A 98 12.86 -14.67 18.17
CA GLU A 98 14.12 -15.23 17.68
C GLU A 98 15.08 -15.51 18.84
N ASP A 99 15.28 -14.54 19.73
CA ASP A 99 16.15 -14.69 20.92
C ASP A 99 15.64 -15.83 21.85
N LYS A 100 14.32 -15.88 22.07
CA LYS A 100 13.71 -16.94 22.89
C LYS A 100 13.84 -18.32 22.26
N LEU A 101 13.72 -18.43 20.93
CA LEU A 101 13.91 -19.69 20.22
C LEU A 101 15.37 -20.12 20.26
N ALA A 102 16.31 -19.20 20.06
CA ALA A 102 17.74 -19.49 20.12
C ALA A 102 18.13 -20.12 21.47
N ALA A 103 17.74 -19.50 22.59
CA ALA A 103 18.02 -20.02 23.93
C ALA A 103 17.40 -21.42 24.19
N LYS A 104 16.20 -21.68 23.65
CA LYS A 104 15.55 -23.00 23.75
C LYS A 104 16.23 -24.07 22.89
N ILE A 105 16.80 -23.67 21.76
CA ILE A 105 17.53 -24.59 20.88
C ILE A 105 18.89 -24.93 21.48
N GLU A 106 19.57 -23.97 22.12
CA GLU A 106 20.84 -24.22 22.82
C GLU A 106 20.70 -25.23 23.96
N THR A 107 19.57 -25.21 24.67
CA THR A 107 19.26 -26.13 25.78
C THR A 107 18.49 -27.38 25.34
N ARG A 108 18.51 -27.69 24.04
CA ARG A 108 17.80 -28.84 23.49
C ARG A 108 18.38 -30.15 24.04
N PRO A 109 17.56 -31.02 24.66
CA PRO A 109 18.03 -32.29 25.21
C PRO A 109 18.51 -33.22 24.10
N ARG A 110 19.53 -34.01 24.41
CA ARG A 110 20.07 -35.02 23.48
C ARG A 110 19.13 -36.22 23.35
N PRO A 111 19.20 -36.99 22.25
CA PRO A 111 18.38 -38.19 22.08
C PRO A 111 18.49 -39.19 23.24
N SER A 112 19.69 -39.36 23.81
CA SER A 112 19.93 -40.23 24.97
C SER A 112 19.15 -39.80 26.22
N GLU A 113 19.10 -38.51 26.51
CA GLU A 113 18.33 -37.94 27.63
C GLU A 113 16.82 -38.16 27.45
N LEU A 114 16.33 -38.19 26.20
CA LEU A 114 14.93 -38.49 25.91
C LEU A 114 14.59 -39.98 26.06
N VAL A 115 15.56 -40.88 25.82
CA VAL A 115 15.42 -42.32 26.09
C VAL A 115 15.36 -42.59 27.59
N GLU A 116 16.21 -41.94 28.39
CA GLU A 116 16.16 -42.04 29.86
C GLU A 116 14.81 -41.56 30.44
N GLN A 117 14.23 -40.53 29.83
CA GLN A 117 12.90 -40.02 30.19
C GLN A 117 11.74 -40.89 29.65
N HIS A 118 12.04 -42.02 28.99
CA HIS A 118 11.06 -42.93 28.38
C HIS A 118 10.15 -42.25 27.33
N ILE A 119 10.63 -41.17 26.71
CA ILE A 119 9.92 -40.44 25.64
C ILE A 119 10.28 -41.03 24.27
N LEU A 120 11.53 -41.47 24.09
CA LEU A 120 12.04 -42.09 22.87
C LEU A 120 12.48 -43.54 23.14
N HIS A 121 12.23 -44.44 22.18
CA HIS A 121 12.71 -45.82 22.26
C HIS A 121 14.10 -45.95 21.60
N GLU A 122 14.96 -46.78 22.17
CA GLU A 122 16.35 -46.95 21.71
C GLU A 122 16.47 -47.50 20.28
N SER A 123 15.45 -48.22 19.78
CA SER A 123 15.38 -48.69 18.39
C SER A 123 15.10 -47.59 17.37
N GLU A 124 14.65 -46.42 17.82
CA GLU A 124 14.25 -45.28 16.97
C GLU A 124 15.32 -44.19 16.92
N VAL A 125 16.44 -44.36 17.65
CA VAL A 125 17.57 -43.43 17.64
C VAL A 125 18.42 -43.69 16.39
N ASP A 126 18.56 -42.67 15.54
CA ASP A 126 19.49 -42.73 14.40
C ASP A 126 20.93 -42.93 14.93
N PRO A 127 21.65 -43.99 14.50
CA PRO A 127 23.01 -44.27 14.98
C PRO A 127 24.00 -43.14 14.69
N ALA A 128 23.70 -42.22 13.77
CA ALA A 128 24.52 -41.02 13.54
C ALA A 128 24.34 -39.91 14.60
N LEU A 129 23.36 -40.05 15.51
CA LEU A 129 23.05 -39.09 16.57
C LEU A 129 23.40 -39.63 17.97
N GLN A 130 24.12 -40.76 18.04
CA GLN A 130 24.64 -41.36 19.26
C GLN A 130 26.05 -40.84 19.58
N ASP A 131 26.13 -39.69 20.25
CA ASP A 131 27.34 -39.17 20.93
C ASP A 131 27.03 -38.82 22.40
#